data_AF-A0A9X7CS43-F1
#
_entry.id   AF-A0A9X7CS43-F1
#
_cell.length_a   1.000
_cell.length_b   1.000
_cell.length_c   1.000
_cell.angle_alpha   90.00
_cell.angle_beta   90.00
_cell.angle_gamma   90.00
#
_symmetry.space_group_name_H-M   'P 1'
#
loop_
_entity.id
_entity.type
_entity.pdbx_description
1 polymer ?
#
loop_
_entity_poly.entity_id
_entity_poly.type
_entity_poly.pdbx_seq_one_letter_code
_entity_poly.pdbx_strand_id
1 'polypeptide(L)'
;MKTTFVLDVQKTKAEYTSLIVTGRMGDLESNSIDVYIKNDGEPYPLTNLTVFYECLKPDHTVIRDTKGVKMIDAAKGHFTYTFPTEVFSAPGQIKRSFFSIEKDKTFRATTQDFLVISLHDALTGHIESETYISEFDKALEMVKGHRKEIDEANKRIAELTPYIQKKVDETDTKFKGVVGQIQLRLDGVSKQIDAMDVVKKSGDKMSGILTIDYGGNDAPLVLGNLLGKMRFLPHSNGFNYIQSGTVDGKAKSLFITGYNGSLIDEVEVKSKELIVEGIVKQGTDTNWTNLKTTGVETVPDRPLKYKKTGGLVTVLGSIRNPKNTTIFATLPEGFHPPQDVAFPVVVVTGSTTAGEFTNQKGGGLFVNGVPANATCHLVASYVV
;
A
#
# COMPACT_ATOMS: atom_id res chain seq x y z
N MET A 1 -80.52 -8.74 -47.48
CA MET A 1 -79.77 -8.31 -48.68
C MET A 1 -79.03 -7.05 -48.31
N LYS A 2 -77.70 -6.98 -48.50
CA LYS A 2 -76.95 -5.73 -48.32
C LYS A 2 -77.18 -4.87 -49.56
N THR A 3 -77.52 -3.60 -49.37
CA THR A 3 -77.71 -2.67 -50.50
C THR A 3 -76.36 -2.37 -51.13
N THR A 4 -76.25 -2.51 -52.45
CA THR A 4 -75.02 -2.25 -53.20
C THR A 4 -74.99 -0.80 -53.68
N PHE A 5 -73.90 -0.11 -53.37
CA PHE A 5 -73.62 1.27 -53.72
C PHE A 5 -72.47 1.27 -54.72
N VAL A 6 -72.71 1.84 -55.90
CA VAL A 6 -71.67 2.08 -56.90
C VAL A 6 -71.42 3.58 -56.94
N LEU A 7 -70.26 4.00 -56.45
CA LEU A 7 -69.90 5.40 -56.27
C LEU A 7 -68.70 5.75 -57.16
N ASP A 8 -68.61 7.00 -57.59
CA ASP A 8 -67.60 7.44 -58.57
C ASP A 8 -66.91 8.72 -58.10
N VAL A 9 -65.57 8.74 -58.18
CA VAL A 9 -64.77 9.89 -57.74
C VAL A 9 -64.89 11.12 -58.65
N GLN A 10 -65.32 10.94 -59.91
CA GLN A 10 -65.55 12.04 -60.87
C GLN A 10 -66.82 12.84 -60.58
N LYS A 11 -67.82 12.23 -59.92
CA LYS A 11 -69.10 12.88 -59.53
C LYS A 11 -69.96 13.38 -60.70
N THR A 12 -69.71 12.91 -61.93
CA THR A 12 -70.29 13.46 -63.17
C THR A 12 -71.62 12.84 -63.60
N LYS A 13 -72.05 11.70 -63.04
CA LYS A 13 -73.27 10.99 -63.46
C LYS A 13 -74.41 11.19 -62.43
N ALA A 14 -75.59 11.60 -62.90
CA ALA A 14 -76.76 11.92 -62.06
C ALA A 14 -77.59 10.69 -61.63
N GLU A 15 -77.32 9.51 -62.17
CA GLU A 15 -78.11 8.28 -61.96
C GLU A 15 -77.99 7.69 -60.54
N TYR A 16 -77.05 8.18 -59.73
CA TYR A 16 -76.77 7.67 -58.38
C TYR A 16 -77.69 8.26 -57.28
N THR A 17 -78.66 9.08 -57.66
CA THR A 17 -79.57 9.84 -56.79
C THR A 17 -80.62 8.99 -56.05
N SER A 18 -80.72 7.69 -56.33
CA SER A 18 -81.65 6.75 -55.68
C SER A 18 -81.04 5.90 -54.56
N LEU A 19 -79.77 6.13 -54.21
CA LEU A 19 -79.09 5.41 -53.13
C LEU A 19 -79.47 5.98 -51.76
N ILE A 20 -80.29 5.24 -51.01
CA ILE A 20 -80.79 5.66 -49.68
C ILE A 20 -80.40 4.61 -48.63
N VAL A 21 -79.79 5.08 -47.54
CA VAL A 21 -79.66 4.31 -46.30
C VAL A 21 -80.63 4.90 -45.28
N THR A 22 -81.42 4.06 -44.64
CA THR A 22 -82.31 4.47 -43.56
C THR A 22 -81.95 3.68 -42.31
N GLY A 23 -81.62 4.37 -41.24
CA GLY A 23 -81.42 3.80 -39.91
C GLY A 23 -82.27 4.52 -38.88
N ARG A 24 -82.49 3.92 -37.73
CA ARG A 24 -83.20 4.52 -36.60
C ARG A 24 -82.21 4.89 -35.50
N MET A 25 -82.52 5.95 -34.75
CA MET A 25 -81.82 6.27 -33.51
C MET A 25 -81.78 5.04 -32.59
N GLY A 26 -80.58 4.67 -32.16
CA GLY A 26 -80.34 3.50 -31.30
C GLY A 26 -80.08 2.19 -32.04
N ASP A 27 -80.14 2.16 -33.37
CA ASP A 27 -79.74 0.98 -34.15
C ASP A 27 -78.26 0.68 -33.96
N LEU A 28 -77.95 -0.47 -33.36
CA LEU A 28 -76.58 -0.96 -33.19
C LEU A 28 -76.18 -1.83 -34.39
N GLU A 29 -75.16 -1.40 -35.13
CA GLU A 29 -74.41 -2.19 -36.14
C GLU A 29 -75.26 -2.95 -37.20
N SER A 30 -76.51 -2.55 -37.43
CA SER A 30 -77.44 -3.22 -38.33
C SER A 30 -77.42 -2.65 -39.76
N ASN A 31 -76.92 -1.43 -39.91
CA ASN A 31 -76.90 -0.70 -41.18
C ASN A 31 -75.55 -0.91 -41.87
N SER A 32 -75.50 -1.85 -42.81
CA SER A 32 -74.32 -2.09 -43.65
C SER A 32 -74.65 -1.99 -45.14
N ILE A 33 -73.72 -1.41 -45.90
CA ILE A 33 -73.77 -1.34 -47.36
C ILE A 33 -72.56 -2.05 -47.97
N ASP A 34 -72.74 -2.51 -49.20
CA ASP A 34 -71.68 -3.05 -50.04
C ASP A 34 -71.28 -1.99 -51.07
N VAL A 35 -70.02 -1.60 -51.16
CA VAL A 35 -69.58 -0.38 -51.86
C VAL A 35 -68.51 -0.71 -52.90
N TYR A 36 -68.74 -0.24 -54.12
CA TYR A 36 -67.78 -0.25 -55.22
C TYR A 36 -67.40 1.17 -55.61
N ILE A 37 -66.12 1.50 -55.52
CA ILE A 37 -65.58 2.80 -55.96
C ILE A 37 -65.12 2.68 -57.40
N LYS A 38 -65.51 3.67 -58.20
CA LYS A 38 -65.18 3.80 -59.61
C LYS A 38 -64.54 5.16 -59.92
N ASN A 39 -63.88 5.22 -61.06
CA ASN A 39 -63.39 6.45 -61.68
C ASN A 39 -63.81 6.44 -63.14
N ASP A 40 -64.82 7.24 -63.46
CA ASP A 40 -65.48 7.26 -64.76
C ASP A 40 -66.02 5.89 -65.22
N GLY A 41 -66.63 5.14 -64.28
CA GLY A 41 -67.23 3.84 -64.57
C GLY A 41 -66.30 2.62 -64.45
N GLU A 42 -64.98 2.82 -64.47
CA GLU A 42 -63.97 1.77 -64.27
C GLU A 42 -63.68 1.55 -62.77
N PRO A 43 -63.37 0.32 -62.31
CA PRO A 43 -63.01 0.06 -60.91
C PRO A 43 -61.84 0.93 -60.45
N TYR A 44 -61.95 1.54 -59.27
CA TYR A 44 -60.92 2.39 -58.69
C TYR A 44 -60.14 1.64 -57.60
N PRO A 45 -58.87 1.29 -57.82
CA PRO A 45 -58.10 0.53 -56.83
C PRO A 45 -57.86 1.33 -55.54
N LEU A 46 -58.05 0.67 -54.40
CA LEU A 46 -57.90 1.20 -53.04
C LEU A 46 -56.64 0.65 -52.33
N THR A 47 -55.76 -0.03 -53.04
CA THR A 47 -54.51 -0.59 -52.48
C THR A 47 -53.64 0.52 -51.88
N ASN A 48 -53.26 0.36 -50.59
CA ASN A 48 -52.53 1.37 -49.82
C ASN A 48 -53.25 2.72 -49.65
N LEU A 49 -54.57 2.75 -49.84
CA LEU A 49 -55.42 3.91 -49.55
C LEU A 49 -56.31 3.62 -48.34
N THR A 50 -56.60 4.66 -47.56
CA THR A 50 -57.53 4.58 -46.44
C THR A 50 -58.86 5.19 -46.86
N VAL A 51 -59.95 4.48 -46.61
CA VAL A 51 -61.30 4.97 -46.86
C VAL A 51 -61.91 5.47 -45.56
N PHE A 52 -62.53 6.64 -45.60
CA PHE A 52 -63.34 7.17 -44.53
C PHE A 52 -64.75 7.45 -45.04
N TYR A 53 -65.75 7.12 -44.25
CA TYR A 53 -67.06 7.73 -44.36
C TYR A 53 -67.05 9.09 -43.66
N GLU A 54 -67.58 10.11 -44.31
CA GLU A 54 -67.71 11.44 -43.76
C GLU A 54 -69.15 11.93 -43.89
N CYS A 55 -69.70 12.47 -42.80
CA CYS A 55 -71.03 13.05 -42.83
C CYS A 55 -71.20 14.29 -41.97
N LEU A 56 -72.14 15.14 -42.39
CA LEU A 56 -72.65 16.27 -41.60
C LEU A 56 -74.09 15.96 -41.21
N LYS A 57 -74.34 15.74 -39.92
CA LYS A 57 -75.66 15.38 -39.37
C LYS A 57 -76.64 16.57 -39.39
N PRO A 58 -77.96 16.33 -39.20
CA PRO A 58 -78.98 17.38 -39.15
C PRO A 58 -78.68 18.49 -38.13
N ASP A 59 -78.08 18.13 -37.00
CA ASP A 59 -77.71 19.02 -35.90
C ASP A 59 -76.34 19.72 -36.06
N HIS A 60 -75.69 19.57 -37.23
CA HIS A 60 -74.37 20.10 -37.57
C HIS A 60 -73.15 19.41 -36.94
N THR A 61 -73.33 18.34 -36.18
CA THR A 61 -72.18 17.52 -35.74
C THR A 61 -71.67 16.63 -36.88
N VAL A 62 -70.40 16.24 -36.81
CA VAL A 62 -69.69 15.57 -37.93
C VAL A 62 -69.28 14.16 -37.55
N ILE A 63 -69.35 13.25 -38.51
CA ILE A 63 -68.81 11.90 -38.38
C ILE A 63 -67.67 11.75 -39.38
N ARG A 64 -66.54 11.20 -38.93
CA ARG A 64 -65.45 10.72 -39.77
C ARG A 64 -65.02 9.34 -39.29
N ASP A 65 -65.41 8.33 -40.04
CA ASP A 65 -65.24 6.94 -39.63
C ASP A 65 -64.50 6.11 -40.67
N THR A 66 -63.51 5.35 -40.23
CA THR A 66 -62.84 4.29 -41.01
C THR A 66 -63.04 2.91 -40.39
N LYS A 67 -63.49 2.82 -39.14
CA LYS A 67 -63.64 1.56 -38.40
C LYS A 67 -64.73 0.69 -39.02
N GLY A 68 -65.78 1.30 -39.57
CA GLY A 68 -66.85 0.59 -40.28
C GLY A 68 -66.44 0.00 -41.62
N VAL A 69 -65.27 0.37 -42.18
CA VAL A 69 -64.79 -0.12 -43.48
C VAL A 69 -64.16 -1.50 -43.32
N LYS A 70 -64.71 -2.48 -44.03
CA LYS A 70 -64.12 -3.80 -44.21
C LYS A 70 -63.82 -4.02 -45.68
N MET A 71 -62.55 -3.95 -46.04
CA MET A 71 -62.07 -4.15 -47.41
C MET A 71 -62.34 -5.59 -47.88
N ILE A 72 -62.92 -5.75 -49.07
CA ILE A 72 -63.24 -7.06 -49.66
C ILE A 72 -62.31 -7.37 -50.84
N ASP A 73 -62.20 -6.45 -51.81
CA ASP A 73 -61.26 -6.53 -52.93
C ASP A 73 -60.73 -5.12 -53.23
N ALA A 74 -59.57 -4.80 -52.62
CA ALA A 74 -58.95 -3.49 -52.75
C ALA A 74 -58.56 -3.16 -54.20
N ALA A 75 -58.16 -4.16 -55.00
CA ALA A 75 -57.76 -3.94 -56.39
C ALA A 75 -58.93 -3.49 -57.26
N LYS A 76 -60.17 -3.87 -56.89
CA LYS A 76 -61.41 -3.51 -57.60
C LYS A 76 -62.21 -2.40 -56.92
N GLY A 77 -61.67 -1.77 -55.88
CA GLY A 77 -62.36 -0.73 -55.13
C GLY A 77 -63.59 -1.21 -54.36
N HIS A 78 -63.60 -2.47 -53.92
CA HIS A 78 -64.75 -3.11 -53.28
C HIS A 78 -64.53 -3.27 -51.77
N PHE A 79 -65.45 -2.73 -50.98
CA PHE A 79 -65.49 -2.90 -49.53
C PHE A 79 -66.93 -2.93 -49.03
N THR A 80 -67.15 -3.50 -47.84
CA THR A 80 -68.40 -3.27 -47.11
C THR A 80 -68.19 -2.17 -46.08
N TYR A 81 -69.21 -1.36 -45.85
CA TYR A 81 -69.21 -0.35 -44.80
C TYR A 81 -70.37 -0.58 -43.84
N THR A 82 -70.09 -0.56 -42.55
CA THR A 82 -71.12 -0.58 -41.49
C THR A 82 -71.13 0.78 -40.82
N PHE A 83 -72.29 1.43 -40.83
CA PHE A 83 -72.42 2.77 -40.24
C PHE A 83 -72.31 2.67 -38.71
N PRO A 84 -71.49 3.51 -38.07
CA PRO A 84 -71.45 3.59 -36.62
C PRO A 84 -72.75 4.21 -36.09
N THR A 85 -73.11 3.88 -34.87
CA THR A 85 -74.36 4.30 -34.21
C THR A 85 -74.53 5.81 -34.16
N GLU A 86 -73.40 6.51 -34.07
CA GLU A 86 -73.21 7.95 -33.99
C GLU A 86 -73.72 8.67 -35.25
N VAL A 87 -73.81 7.99 -36.40
CA VAL A 87 -74.42 8.52 -37.63
C VAL A 87 -75.91 8.77 -37.45
N PHE A 88 -76.59 7.88 -36.73
CA PHE A 88 -78.04 7.92 -36.55
C PHE A 88 -78.46 8.62 -35.26
N SER A 89 -77.54 9.22 -34.49
CA SER A 89 -77.86 9.86 -33.20
C SER A 89 -78.66 11.16 -33.29
N ALA A 90 -78.78 11.76 -34.48
CA ALA A 90 -79.58 12.97 -34.74
C ALA A 90 -80.64 12.67 -35.80
N PRO A 91 -81.94 12.76 -35.49
CA PRO A 91 -83.01 12.41 -36.42
C PRO A 91 -83.13 13.44 -37.55
N GLY A 92 -83.48 12.96 -38.74
CA GLY A 92 -83.61 13.76 -39.95
C GLY A 92 -82.68 13.29 -41.08
N GLN A 93 -82.76 14.00 -42.21
CA GLN A 93 -81.90 13.75 -43.35
C GLN A 93 -80.49 14.26 -43.09
N ILE A 94 -79.49 13.38 -43.22
CA ILE A 94 -78.08 13.75 -43.13
C ILE A 94 -77.77 14.74 -44.26
N LYS A 95 -77.17 15.89 -43.92
CA LYS A 95 -76.97 17.02 -44.83
C LYS A 95 -75.96 16.72 -45.94
N ARG A 96 -74.94 15.92 -45.62
CA ARG A 96 -73.87 15.46 -46.53
C ARG A 96 -73.41 14.08 -46.11
N SER A 97 -73.21 13.18 -47.04
CA SER A 97 -72.73 11.81 -46.79
C SER A 97 -71.96 11.30 -48.00
N PHE A 98 -70.68 11.04 -47.84
CA PHE A 98 -69.80 10.57 -48.91
C PHE A 98 -68.66 9.73 -48.33
N PHE A 99 -67.92 9.04 -49.21
CA PHE A 99 -66.65 8.43 -48.85
C PHE A 99 -65.49 9.30 -49.31
N SER A 100 -64.49 9.48 -48.44
CA SER A 100 -63.18 10.01 -48.80
C SER A 100 -62.15 8.90 -48.87
N ILE A 101 -61.19 9.05 -49.77
CA ILE A 101 -60.12 8.11 -50.03
C ILE A 101 -58.83 8.90 -49.92
N GLU A 102 -57.99 8.51 -48.97
CA GLU A 102 -56.80 9.26 -48.60
C GLU A 102 -55.54 8.41 -48.56
N LYS A 103 -54.40 9.08 -48.75
CA LYS A 103 -53.08 8.49 -48.51
C LYS A 103 -52.21 9.49 -47.75
N ASP A 104 -51.79 9.13 -46.55
CA ASP A 104 -50.76 9.83 -45.76
C ASP A 104 -50.88 11.37 -45.73
N LYS A 105 -52.11 11.90 -45.78
CA LYS A 105 -52.43 13.35 -45.90
C LYS A 105 -51.88 14.04 -47.17
N THR A 106 -51.30 13.30 -48.10
CA THR A 106 -50.71 13.80 -49.36
C THR A 106 -51.67 13.69 -50.54
N PHE A 107 -52.66 12.80 -50.44
CA PHE A 107 -53.68 12.58 -51.46
C PHE A 107 -55.06 12.50 -50.81
N ARG A 108 -56.06 13.08 -51.49
CA ARG A 108 -57.47 12.97 -51.14
C ARG A 108 -58.35 12.99 -52.39
N ALA A 109 -59.23 11.99 -52.50
CA ALA A 109 -60.36 11.96 -53.42
C ALA A 109 -61.66 11.72 -52.64
N THR A 110 -62.80 12.10 -53.22
CA THR A 110 -64.12 11.88 -52.61
C THR A 110 -65.11 11.38 -53.64
N THR A 111 -66.09 10.61 -53.20
CA THR A 111 -67.25 10.22 -54.01
C THR A 111 -68.25 11.37 -54.14
N GLN A 112 -69.29 11.17 -54.94
CA GLN A 112 -70.53 11.93 -54.84
C GLN A 112 -71.24 11.66 -53.50
N ASP A 113 -72.17 12.56 -53.15
CA ASP A 113 -73.04 12.40 -52.00
C ASP A 113 -74.10 11.32 -52.25
N PHE A 114 -74.49 10.61 -51.19
CA PHE A 114 -75.64 9.69 -51.17
C PHE A 114 -76.57 10.01 -49.99
N LEU A 115 -77.81 9.54 -50.04
CA LEU A 115 -78.81 9.89 -49.04
C LEU A 115 -78.72 8.97 -47.82
N VAL A 116 -78.63 9.57 -46.63
CA VAL A 116 -78.77 8.86 -45.36
C VAL A 116 -79.87 9.54 -44.56
N ILE A 117 -80.79 8.75 -44.02
CA ILE A 117 -81.92 9.22 -43.21
C ILE A 117 -81.83 8.56 -41.84
N SER A 118 -81.81 9.38 -40.79
CA SER A 118 -82.00 8.93 -39.41
C SER A 118 -83.45 9.11 -38.98
N LEU A 119 -84.09 8.02 -38.54
CA LEU A 119 -85.45 8.03 -38.01
C LEU A 119 -85.45 8.19 -36.49
N HIS A 120 -86.48 8.85 -35.95
CA HIS A 120 -86.69 8.96 -34.50
C HIS A 120 -86.80 7.60 -33.82
N ASP A 121 -86.32 7.48 -32.59
CA ASP A 121 -86.66 6.33 -31.75
C ASP A 121 -88.09 6.45 -31.21
N ALA A 122 -88.53 5.41 -30.50
CA ALA A 122 -89.86 5.42 -29.88
C ALA A 122 -89.90 6.22 -28.55
N LEU A 123 -88.74 6.62 -28.00
CA LEU A 123 -88.61 7.15 -26.64
C LEU A 123 -87.77 8.44 -26.60
N THR A 124 -88.44 9.59 -26.65
CA THR A 124 -87.89 10.95 -26.36
C THR A 124 -86.71 11.47 -27.21
N GLY A 125 -86.09 10.70 -28.10
CA GLY A 125 -85.13 11.22 -29.08
C GLY A 125 -83.85 11.81 -28.51
N HIS A 126 -83.39 11.36 -27.34
CA HIS A 126 -82.21 11.93 -26.68
C HIS A 126 -81.07 10.90 -26.58
N ILE A 127 -80.44 10.62 -27.73
CA ILE A 127 -79.06 10.13 -27.76
C ILE A 127 -78.20 11.39 -27.92
N GLU A 128 -77.24 11.59 -27.02
CA GLU A 128 -76.32 12.72 -27.14
C GLU A 128 -75.59 12.62 -28.48
N SER A 129 -75.77 13.64 -29.31
CA SER A 129 -75.23 13.67 -30.65
C SER A 129 -73.98 14.51 -30.65
N GLU A 130 -72.84 13.84 -30.77
CA GLU A 130 -71.52 14.46 -30.76
C GLU A 130 -70.80 14.30 -32.10
N THR A 131 -69.65 14.96 -32.20
CA THR A 131 -68.69 14.73 -33.30
C THR A 131 -67.92 13.44 -33.04
N TYR A 132 -67.96 12.50 -33.99
CA TYR A 132 -67.28 11.20 -33.87
C TYR A 132 -66.14 11.09 -34.89
N ILE A 133 -64.93 10.79 -34.40
CA ILE A 133 -63.77 10.51 -35.24
C ILE A 133 -63.14 9.19 -34.76
N SER A 134 -63.32 8.13 -35.54
CA SER A 134 -62.92 6.76 -35.17
C SER A 134 -61.43 6.56 -34.86
N GLU A 135 -60.56 7.45 -35.35
CA GLU A 135 -59.13 7.40 -35.06
C GLU A 135 -58.83 7.76 -33.59
N PHE A 136 -59.67 8.56 -32.93
CA PHE A 136 -59.51 8.87 -31.51
C PHE A 136 -59.81 7.66 -30.62
N ASP A 137 -60.80 6.84 -30.96
CA ASP A 137 -61.06 5.59 -30.23
C ASP A 137 -59.85 4.66 -30.26
N LYS A 138 -59.24 4.51 -31.46
CA LYS A 138 -58.02 3.73 -31.62
C LYS A 138 -56.89 4.28 -30.74
N ALA A 139 -56.71 5.61 -30.72
CA ALA A 139 -55.72 6.25 -29.87
C ALA A 139 -56.00 6.01 -28.38
N LEU A 140 -57.26 6.10 -27.95
CA LEU A 140 -57.66 5.87 -26.57
C LEU A 140 -57.41 4.42 -26.12
N GLU A 141 -57.72 3.43 -26.97
CA GLU A 141 -57.44 2.02 -26.68
C GLU A 141 -55.93 1.74 -26.60
N MET A 142 -55.12 2.34 -27.48
CA MET A 142 -53.65 2.25 -27.36
C MET A 142 -53.14 2.83 -26.04
N VAL A 143 -53.65 3.99 -25.62
CA VAL A 143 -53.29 4.61 -24.33
C VAL A 143 -53.70 3.73 -23.15
N LYS A 144 -54.90 3.11 -23.19
CA LYS A 144 -55.32 2.14 -22.17
C LYS A 144 -54.40 0.92 -22.13
N GLY A 145 -53.98 0.42 -23.29
CA GLY A 145 -53.01 -0.66 -23.41
C GLY A 145 -51.66 -0.32 -22.75
N HIS A 146 -51.06 0.81 -23.14
CA HIS A 146 -49.80 1.28 -22.56
C HIS A 146 -49.90 1.50 -21.04
N ARG A 147 -51.04 2.00 -20.56
CA ARG A 147 -51.26 2.18 -19.11
C ARG A 147 -51.21 0.85 -18.36
N LYS A 148 -51.80 -0.22 -18.90
CA LYS A 148 -51.71 -1.56 -18.31
C LYS A 148 -50.26 -2.07 -18.26
N GLU A 149 -49.49 -1.87 -19.33
CA GLU A 149 -48.07 -2.27 -19.35
C GLU A 149 -47.24 -1.51 -18.30
N ILE A 150 -47.50 -0.21 -18.12
CA ILE A 150 -46.86 0.61 -17.08
C ILE A 150 -47.23 0.10 -15.68
N ASP A 151 -48.51 -0.20 -15.43
CA ASP A 151 -48.97 -0.70 -14.13
C ASP A 151 -48.33 -2.07 -13.81
N GLU A 152 -48.22 -2.97 -14.79
CA GLU A 152 -47.52 -4.26 -14.66
C GLU A 152 -46.02 -4.09 -14.38
N ALA A 153 -45.36 -3.18 -15.10
CA ALA A 153 -43.95 -2.86 -14.87
C ALA A 153 -43.73 -2.30 -13.46
N ASN A 154 -44.58 -1.38 -13.01
CA ASN A 154 -44.53 -0.82 -11.66
C ASN A 154 -44.73 -1.89 -10.59
N LYS A 155 -45.63 -2.86 -10.80
CA LYS A 155 -45.81 -4.00 -9.90
C LYS A 155 -44.54 -4.84 -9.80
N ARG A 156 -43.89 -5.17 -10.93
CA ARG A 156 -42.63 -5.91 -10.95
C ARG A 156 -41.50 -5.15 -10.24
N ILE A 157 -41.42 -3.83 -10.42
CA ILE A 157 -40.45 -2.99 -9.72
C ILE A 157 -40.68 -3.08 -8.21
N ALA A 158 -41.92 -2.93 -7.74
CA ALA A 158 -42.27 -2.99 -6.33
C ALA A 158 -41.94 -4.35 -5.69
N GLU A 159 -42.04 -5.45 -6.43
CA GLU A 159 -41.66 -6.80 -5.98
C GLU A 159 -40.14 -7.00 -5.94
N LEU A 160 -39.40 -6.41 -6.88
CA LEU A 160 -37.93 -6.52 -6.95
C LEU A 160 -37.21 -5.68 -5.91
N THR A 161 -37.73 -4.50 -5.55
CA THR A 161 -37.13 -3.61 -4.53
C THR A 161 -36.79 -4.33 -3.21
N PRO A 162 -37.73 -5.03 -2.53
CA PRO A 162 -37.43 -5.71 -1.27
C PRO A 162 -36.46 -6.89 -1.45
N TYR A 163 -36.51 -7.59 -2.59
CA TYR A 163 -35.58 -8.69 -2.86
C TYR A 163 -34.13 -8.18 -2.98
N ILE A 164 -33.94 -7.08 -3.71
CA ILE A 164 -32.63 -6.42 -3.83
C ILE A 164 -32.15 -5.94 -2.46
N GLN A 165 -33.01 -5.28 -1.68
CA GLN A 165 -32.66 -4.80 -0.34
C GLN A 165 -32.20 -5.96 0.56
N LYS A 166 -32.95 -7.08 0.57
CA LYS A 166 -32.57 -8.28 1.31
C LYS A 166 -31.19 -8.80 0.90
N LYS A 167 -30.88 -8.82 -0.39
CA LYS A 167 -29.56 -9.28 -0.88
C LYS A 167 -28.43 -8.34 -0.50
N VAL A 168 -28.69 -7.03 -0.47
CA VAL A 168 -27.75 -6.03 0.04
C VAL A 168 -27.48 -6.27 1.53
N ASP A 169 -28.52 -6.46 2.34
CA ASP A 169 -28.38 -6.68 3.79
C ASP A 169 -27.65 -7.99 4.13
N GLU A 170 -27.94 -9.07 3.39
CA GLU A 170 -27.21 -10.35 3.48
C GLU A 170 -25.71 -10.17 3.18
N THR A 171 -25.39 -9.32 2.20
CA THR A 171 -24.01 -9.05 1.77
C THR A 171 -23.27 -8.17 2.79
N ASP A 172 -23.91 -7.11 3.29
CA ASP A 172 -23.37 -6.24 4.33
C ASP A 172 -23.04 -7.00 5.62
N THR A 173 -23.95 -7.91 6.02
CA THR A 173 -23.74 -8.79 7.19
C THR A 173 -22.50 -9.67 7.02
N LYS A 174 -22.29 -10.26 5.83
CA LYS A 174 -21.09 -11.05 5.53
C LYS A 174 -19.81 -10.20 5.58
N PHE A 175 -19.83 -9.01 5.01
CA PHE A 175 -18.69 -8.09 5.05
C PHE A 175 -18.30 -7.71 6.48
N LYS A 176 -19.29 -7.35 7.32
CA LYS A 176 -19.05 -7.07 8.75
C LYS A 176 -18.41 -8.26 9.48
N GLY A 177 -18.86 -9.48 9.18
CA GLY A 177 -18.26 -10.70 9.73
C GLY A 177 -16.79 -10.86 9.35
N VAL A 178 -16.44 -10.67 8.08
CA VAL A 178 -15.05 -10.76 7.59
C VAL A 178 -14.16 -9.68 8.23
N VAL A 179 -14.63 -8.43 8.29
CA VAL A 179 -13.90 -7.33 8.93
C VAL A 179 -13.61 -7.65 10.40
N GLY A 180 -14.60 -8.19 11.14
CA GLY A 180 -14.41 -8.62 12.51
C GLY A 180 -13.34 -9.72 12.67
N GLN A 181 -13.32 -10.71 11.77
CA GLN A 181 -12.29 -11.75 11.78
C GLN A 181 -10.88 -11.22 11.49
N ILE A 182 -10.75 -10.29 10.54
CA ILE A 182 -9.47 -9.63 10.23
C ILE A 182 -8.98 -8.85 11.45
N GLN A 183 -9.87 -8.10 12.10
CA GLN A 183 -9.52 -7.34 13.30
C GLN A 183 -9.01 -8.27 14.42
N LEU A 184 -9.71 -9.37 14.69
CA LEU A 184 -9.26 -10.36 15.69
C LEU A 184 -7.88 -10.95 15.37
N ARG A 185 -7.60 -11.23 14.09
CA ARG A 185 -6.27 -11.71 13.66
C ARG A 185 -5.21 -10.64 13.83
N LEU A 186 -5.48 -9.39 13.46
CA LEU A 186 -4.57 -8.26 13.63
C LEU A 186 -4.24 -8.04 15.11
N ASP A 187 -5.26 -8.04 15.98
CA ASP A 187 -5.08 -7.90 17.43
C ASP A 187 -4.25 -9.06 18.00
N GLY A 188 -4.48 -10.28 17.50
CA GLY A 188 -3.69 -11.46 17.85
C GLY A 188 -2.22 -11.33 17.44
N VAL A 189 -1.96 -10.92 16.20
CA VAL A 189 -0.60 -10.69 15.69
C VAL A 189 0.08 -9.55 16.45
N SER A 190 -0.63 -8.46 16.75
CA SER A 190 -0.09 -7.35 17.55
C SER A 190 0.35 -7.84 18.93
N LYS A 191 -0.47 -8.63 19.62
CA LYS A 191 -0.11 -9.24 20.90
C LYS A 191 1.08 -10.19 20.79
N GLN A 192 1.16 -10.98 19.73
CA GLN A 192 2.33 -11.82 19.48
C GLN A 192 3.59 -10.99 19.28
N ILE A 193 3.54 -9.91 18.50
CA ILE A 193 4.66 -8.97 18.30
C ILE A 193 5.04 -8.27 19.60
N ASP A 194 4.08 -7.94 20.46
CA ASP A 194 4.34 -7.33 21.77
C ASP A 194 4.90 -8.31 22.78
N ALA A 195 4.57 -9.60 22.66
CA ALA A 195 5.16 -10.68 23.44
C ALA A 195 6.52 -11.15 22.92
N MET A 196 6.84 -10.89 21.65
CA MET A 196 8.16 -11.18 21.08
C MET A 196 9.19 -10.23 21.69
N ASP A 197 10.22 -10.82 22.31
CA ASP A 197 11.42 -10.13 22.83
C ASP A 197 12.37 -9.73 21.69
N VAL A 198 11.83 -8.99 20.73
CA VAL A 198 12.60 -8.35 19.65
C VAL A 198 13.00 -6.97 20.13
N VAL A 199 14.29 -6.65 20.09
CA VAL A 199 14.84 -5.35 20.51
C VAL A 199 14.19 -4.24 19.68
N LYS A 200 13.27 -3.45 20.27
CA LYS A 200 12.45 -2.46 19.55
C LYS A 200 13.02 -1.04 19.75
N LYS A 201 13.75 -0.53 18.75
CA LYS A 201 14.11 0.89 18.57
C LYS A 201 15.00 1.52 19.68
N SER A 202 15.53 2.69 19.34
CA SER A 202 16.33 3.55 20.23
C SER A 202 15.58 3.84 21.54
N GLY A 203 16.21 3.57 22.69
CA GLY A 203 15.70 3.94 24.02
C GLY A 203 15.37 2.78 24.96
N ASP A 204 15.31 1.54 24.47
CA ASP A 204 15.06 0.37 25.32
C ASP A 204 16.25 0.06 26.25
N LYS A 205 15.93 -0.34 27.49
CA LYS A 205 16.91 -0.78 28.49
C LYS A 205 16.82 -2.30 28.64
N MET A 206 17.88 -3.02 28.30
CA MET A 206 18.02 -4.42 28.67
C MET A 206 18.32 -4.53 30.16
N SER A 207 17.52 -5.28 30.91
CA SER A 207 17.81 -5.68 32.29
C SER A 207 18.38 -7.10 32.31
N GLY A 208 19.50 -7.32 32.98
CA GLY A 208 20.23 -8.60 32.98
C GLY A 208 21.54 -8.54 32.18
N ILE A 209 22.27 -9.66 32.16
CA ILE A 209 23.54 -9.78 31.43
C ILE A 209 23.25 -10.07 29.95
N LEU A 210 23.80 -9.26 29.05
CA LEU A 210 23.85 -9.60 27.63
C LEU A 210 24.93 -10.67 27.41
N THR A 211 24.51 -11.89 27.12
CA THR A 211 25.41 -12.99 26.73
C THR A 211 25.31 -13.20 25.23
N ILE A 212 26.43 -13.16 24.52
CA ILE A 212 26.51 -13.46 23.09
C ILE A 212 27.15 -14.83 22.94
N ASP A 213 26.31 -15.86 22.79
CA ASP A 213 26.77 -17.22 22.48
C ASP A 213 26.90 -17.36 20.96
N TYR A 214 28.13 -17.56 20.49
CA TYR A 214 28.46 -17.53 19.07
C TYR A 214 29.32 -18.71 18.66
N GLY A 215 28.73 -19.64 17.91
CA GLY A 215 29.42 -20.83 17.40
C GLY A 215 30.15 -20.63 16.07
N GLY A 216 30.15 -19.42 15.51
CA GLY A 216 30.83 -19.08 14.25
C GLY A 216 32.28 -18.64 14.45
N ASN A 217 33.00 -18.46 13.33
CA ASN A 217 34.42 -18.05 13.32
C ASN A 217 34.63 -16.54 13.09
N ASP A 218 33.55 -15.77 12.95
CA ASP A 218 33.51 -14.32 12.75
C ASP A 218 33.16 -13.58 14.05
N ALA A 219 33.03 -12.25 13.97
CA ALA A 219 32.95 -11.38 15.13
C ALA A 219 31.53 -11.37 15.74
N PRO A 220 31.31 -11.92 16.96
CA PRO A 220 30.03 -11.85 17.65
C PRO A 220 29.55 -10.42 17.93
N LEU A 221 30.47 -9.47 18.07
CA LEU A 221 30.15 -8.06 18.25
C LEU A 221 31.03 -7.17 17.37
N VAL A 222 30.37 -6.32 16.59
CA VAL A 222 30.99 -5.30 15.74
C VAL A 222 30.34 -3.94 16.01
N LEU A 223 31.14 -2.95 16.37
CA LEU A 223 30.72 -1.56 16.48
C LEU A 223 31.44 -0.78 15.38
N GLY A 224 30.73 -0.18 14.42
CA GLY A 224 31.39 0.47 13.30
C GLY A 224 30.59 1.59 12.65
N ASN A 225 31.30 2.40 11.88
CA ASN A 225 30.76 3.44 11.02
C ASN A 225 31.50 3.42 9.67
N LEU A 226 31.30 4.44 8.83
CA LEU A 226 31.94 4.53 7.52
C LEU A 226 33.47 4.56 7.57
N LEU A 227 34.07 4.95 8.69
CA LEU A 227 35.51 5.20 8.82
C LEU A 227 36.26 4.09 9.55
N GLY A 228 35.57 3.29 10.37
CA GLY A 228 36.24 2.26 11.15
C GLY A 228 35.30 1.35 11.90
N LYS A 229 35.88 0.29 12.47
CA LYS A 229 35.17 -0.72 13.24
C LYS A 229 35.99 -1.21 14.42
N MET A 230 35.30 -1.48 15.53
CA MET A 230 35.77 -2.25 16.67
C MET A 230 35.12 -3.63 16.64
N ARG A 231 35.90 -4.67 16.93
CA ARG A 231 35.43 -6.05 16.89
C ARG A 231 35.92 -6.83 18.11
N PHE A 232 35.05 -7.71 18.59
CA PHE A 232 35.37 -8.76 19.58
C PHE A 232 35.26 -10.10 18.87
N LEU A 233 36.34 -10.89 18.85
CA LEU A 233 36.37 -12.15 18.11
C LEU A 233 36.87 -13.32 18.97
N PRO A 234 36.16 -14.46 18.94
CA PRO A 234 36.75 -15.76 19.13
C PRO A 234 37.39 -16.18 17.80
N HIS A 235 38.71 -16.19 17.73
CA HIS A 235 39.40 -16.73 16.56
C HIS A 235 39.53 -18.25 16.66
N SER A 236 39.58 -18.91 15.50
CA SER A 236 39.93 -20.32 15.39
C SER A 236 41.23 -20.62 16.16
N ASN A 237 41.26 -21.76 16.85
CA ASN A 237 42.37 -22.25 17.69
C ASN A 237 42.50 -21.62 19.10
N GLY A 238 41.43 -21.04 19.65
CA GLY A 238 41.35 -20.68 21.08
C GLY A 238 41.88 -19.29 21.46
N PHE A 239 42.15 -18.44 20.46
CA PHE A 239 42.55 -17.05 20.69
C PHE A 239 41.34 -16.14 20.75
N ASN A 240 41.31 -15.24 21.73
CA ASN A 240 40.39 -14.12 21.74
C ASN A 240 41.16 -12.84 21.47
N TYR A 241 40.56 -11.93 20.70
CA TYR A 241 41.17 -10.63 20.49
C TYR A 241 40.17 -9.47 20.38
N ILE A 242 40.63 -8.31 20.83
CA ILE A 242 39.93 -7.02 20.68
C ILE A 242 40.72 -6.20 19.66
N GLN A 243 40.03 -5.70 18.64
CA GLN A 243 40.67 -4.86 17.63
C GLN A 243 39.84 -3.64 17.26
N SER A 244 40.53 -2.56 16.93
CA SER A 244 39.98 -1.39 16.26
C SER A 244 40.80 -1.09 15.00
N GLY A 245 40.14 -0.73 13.90
CA GLY A 245 40.84 -0.48 12.64
C GLY A 245 39.95 -0.06 11.48
N THR A 246 40.56 -0.01 10.29
CA THR A 246 39.89 0.32 9.02
C THR A 246 38.93 -0.79 8.59
N VAL A 247 37.98 -0.43 7.74
CA VAL A 247 36.91 -1.33 7.29
C VAL A 247 37.46 -2.54 6.51
N ASP A 248 38.56 -2.35 5.77
CA ASP A 248 39.27 -3.38 5.01
C ASP A 248 40.17 -4.28 5.86
N GLY A 249 40.31 -3.99 7.16
CA GLY A 249 41.10 -4.77 8.10
C GLY A 249 42.62 -4.67 7.93
N LYS A 250 43.12 -3.78 7.06
CA LYS A 250 44.55 -3.65 6.78
C LYS A 250 45.30 -2.83 7.84
N ALA A 251 44.65 -1.83 8.44
CA ALA A 251 45.22 -1.03 9.52
C ALA A 251 44.51 -1.33 10.84
N LYS A 252 45.30 -1.57 11.89
CA LYS A 252 44.83 -1.83 13.27
C LYS A 252 45.38 -0.76 14.20
N SER A 253 44.52 0.04 14.82
CA SER A 253 44.91 1.10 15.76
C SER A 253 45.14 0.55 17.17
N LEU A 254 44.38 -0.47 17.55
CA LEU A 254 44.53 -1.23 18.79
C LEU A 254 44.33 -2.71 18.47
N PHE A 255 45.22 -3.56 18.97
CA PHE A 255 45.14 -5.01 18.82
C PHE A 255 45.62 -5.67 20.11
N ILE A 256 44.73 -6.43 20.76
CA ILE A 256 45.00 -7.14 22.01
C ILE A 256 44.68 -8.61 21.77
N THR A 257 45.64 -9.51 21.99
CA THR A 257 45.47 -10.97 21.78
C THR A 257 45.74 -11.76 23.05
N GLY A 258 45.11 -12.94 23.15
CA GLY A 258 45.46 -13.91 24.17
C GLY A 258 44.77 -15.24 23.96
N TYR A 259 45.39 -16.32 24.44
CA TYR A 259 44.77 -17.63 24.48
C TYR A 259 43.80 -17.74 25.67
N ASN A 260 42.70 -18.47 25.48
CA ASN A 260 41.71 -18.65 26.53
C ASN A 260 42.33 -19.40 27.74
N GLY A 261 42.38 -18.73 28.90
CA GLY A 261 42.98 -19.29 30.13
C GLY A 261 44.48 -19.01 30.32
N SER A 262 45.11 -18.17 29.50
CA SER A 262 46.51 -17.74 29.66
C SER A 262 46.65 -16.23 29.88
N LEU A 263 47.91 -15.77 29.97
CA LEU A 263 48.26 -14.35 29.87
C LEU A 263 47.91 -13.81 28.47
N ILE A 264 47.74 -12.48 28.37
CA ILE A 264 47.67 -11.75 27.11
C ILE A 264 49.01 -11.92 26.39
N ASP A 265 48.98 -12.30 25.11
CA ASP A 265 50.18 -12.56 24.32
C ASP A 265 50.79 -11.25 23.81
N GLU A 266 49.94 -10.35 23.31
CA GLU A 266 50.39 -9.08 22.73
C GLU A 266 49.37 -7.95 22.94
N VAL A 267 49.89 -6.74 23.17
CA VAL A 267 49.16 -5.47 23.09
C VAL A 267 49.90 -4.57 22.10
N GLU A 268 49.33 -4.36 20.92
CA GLU A 268 49.85 -3.46 19.88
C GLU A 268 48.98 -2.18 19.84
N VAL A 269 49.62 -1.03 20.04
CA VAL A 269 48.99 0.30 19.97
C VAL A 269 49.65 1.11 18.85
N LYS A 270 48.90 1.42 17.80
CA LYS A 270 49.36 2.29 16.70
C LYS A 270 48.80 3.68 16.88
N SER A 271 49.50 4.47 17.70
CA SER A 271 49.20 5.88 17.94
C SER A 271 50.40 6.75 17.58
N LYS A 272 50.13 8.04 17.31
CA LYS A 272 51.20 9.04 17.18
C LYS A 272 51.85 9.36 18.53
N GLU A 273 51.07 9.23 19.60
CA GLU A 273 51.48 9.49 20.97
C GLU A 273 50.83 8.47 21.91
N LEU A 274 51.58 7.99 22.90
CA LEU A 274 51.08 7.13 23.98
C LEU A 274 51.39 7.83 25.30
N ILE A 275 50.34 8.33 25.96
CA ILE A 275 50.42 8.97 27.28
C ILE A 275 50.03 7.93 28.32
N VAL A 276 50.91 7.71 29.30
CA VAL A 276 50.65 6.81 30.44
C VAL A 276 50.71 7.65 31.73
N GLU A 277 49.57 7.85 32.37
CA GLU A 277 49.50 8.47 33.68
C GLU A 277 49.87 7.43 34.76
N GLY A 278 51.17 7.28 35.03
CA GLY A 278 51.68 6.31 36.00
C GLY A 278 53.07 5.75 35.66
N ILE A 279 53.38 4.57 36.19
CA ILE A 279 54.65 3.87 35.95
C ILE A 279 54.40 2.66 35.05
N VAL A 280 55.18 2.52 33.98
CA VAL A 280 55.30 1.26 33.23
C VAL A 280 56.35 0.42 33.92
N LYS A 281 55.93 -0.65 34.61
CA LYS A 281 56.82 -1.57 35.31
C LYS A 281 57.07 -2.81 34.46
N GLN A 282 58.33 -3.14 34.22
CA GLN A 282 58.69 -4.43 33.62
C GLN A 282 58.69 -5.51 34.70
N GLY A 283 58.35 -6.76 34.34
CA GLY A 283 58.35 -7.88 35.28
C GLY A 283 59.71 -8.11 35.97
N THR A 284 60.80 -7.66 35.33
CA THR A 284 62.17 -7.73 35.84
C THR A 284 62.59 -6.56 36.71
N ASP A 285 61.75 -5.54 36.91
CA ASP A 285 62.07 -4.38 37.74
C ASP A 285 62.08 -4.74 39.22
N THR A 286 63.09 -4.26 39.95
CA THR A 286 63.24 -4.50 41.38
C THR A 286 63.25 -3.22 42.20
N ASN A 287 62.73 -3.30 43.42
CA ASN A 287 62.89 -2.24 44.41
C ASN A 287 64.33 -2.22 44.95
N TRP A 288 64.68 -1.14 45.64
CA TRP A 288 65.95 -1.04 46.35
C TRP A 288 66.14 -2.22 47.31
N THR A 289 67.23 -2.96 47.12
CA THR A 289 67.61 -4.11 47.94
C THR A 289 69.01 -3.89 48.47
N ASN A 290 69.23 -4.17 49.76
CA ASN A 290 70.56 -4.04 50.37
C ASN A 290 71.50 -5.11 49.82
N LEU A 291 72.71 -4.70 49.48
CA LEU A 291 73.78 -5.58 49.01
C LEU A 291 74.64 -6.00 50.19
N LYS A 292 74.84 -7.30 50.37
CA LYS A 292 75.71 -7.82 51.43
C LYS A 292 77.16 -7.47 51.14
N THR A 293 77.84 -6.90 52.12
CA THR A 293 79.27 -6.55 52.04
C THR A 293 80.13 -7.48 52.88
N THR A 294 81.35 -7.76 52.44
CA THR A 294 82.34 -8.59 53.12
C THR A 294 83.70 -7.87 53.13
N GLY A 295 84.41 -7.90 54.25
CA GLY A 295 85.75 -7.28 54.35
C GLY A 295 85.76 -5.75 54.39
N VAL A 296 84.58 -5.12 54.52
CA VAL A 296 84.39 -3.67 54.69
C VAL A 296 83.35 -3.40 55.77
N GLU A 297 83.39 -2.20 56.33
CA GLU A 297 82.41 -1.73 57.30
C GLU A 297 81.23 -1.04 56.60
N THR A 298 80.02 -1.27 57.11
CA THR A 298 78.82 -0.57 56.66
C THR A 298 78.78 0.84 57.24
N VAL A 299 78.41 1.82 56.43
CA VAL A 299 78.20 3.19 56.89
C VAL A 299 76.73 3.37 57.32
N PRO A 300 76.45 3.85 58.56
CA PRO A 300 75.10 4.15 59.00
C PRO A 300 74.35 5.04 58.02
N ASP A 301 73.05 4.76 57.84
CA ASP A 301 72.11 5.44 56.93
C ASP A 301 72.46 5.43 55.43
N ARG A 302 73.59 4.81 55.06
CA ARG A 302 74.07 4.70 53.66
C ARG A 302 74.47 3.25 53.33
N PRO A 303 73.59 2.25 53.57
CA PRO A 303 73.91 0.88 53.21
C PRO A 303 74.12 0.79 51.70
N LEU A 304 75.04 -0.08 51.29
CA LEU A 304 75.17 -0.43 49.89
C LEU A 304 73.89 -1.15 49.44
N LYS A 305 73.27 -0.65 48.38
CA LYS A 305 72.01 -1.17 47.83
C LYS A 305 71.97 -1.02 46.32
N TYR A 306 71.09 -1.79 45.70
CA TYR A 306 70.93 -1.81 44.25
C TYR A 306 69.45 -1.93 43.87
N LYS A 307 69.11 -1.51 42.66
CA LYS A 307 67.80 -1.74 42.03
C LYS A 307 67.94 -1.86 40.51
N LYS A 308 66.92 -2.41 39.85
CA LYS A 308 66.77 -2.42 38.39
C LYS A 308 65.45 -1.78 37.98
N THR A 309 65.49 -0.86 37.01
CA THR A 309 64.29 -0.22 36.45
C THR A 309 64.44 -0.07 34.95
N GLY A 310 63.60 -0.74 34.16
CA GLY A 310 63.64 -0.71 32.69
C GLY A 310 64.97 -1.16 32.10
N GLY A 311 65.64 -2.16 32.71
CA GLY A 311 66.98 -2.61 32.32
C GLY A 311 68.14 -1.74 32.84
N LEU A 312 67.88 -0.60 33.47
CA LEU A 312 68.91 0.21 34.12
C LEU A 312 69.15 -0.29 35.55
N VAL A 313 70.36 -0.77 35.84
CA VAL A 313 70.78 -1.10 37.19
C VAL A 313 71.44 0.11 37.82
N THR A 314 71.04 0.43 39.05
CA THR A 314 71.69 1.44 39.89
C THR A 314 72.21 0.79 41.16
N VAL A 315 73.49 0.97 41.46
CA VAL A 315 74.11 0.64 42.74
C VAL A 315 74.43 1.95 43.46
N LEU A 316 74.07 2.05 44.73
CA LEU A 316 74.33 3.23 45.54
C LEU A 316 74.59 2.83 47.00
N GLY A 317 75.52 3.51 47.64
CA GLY A 317 75.71 3.44 49.09
C GLY A 317 77.10 3.85 49.51
N SER A 318 77.52 3.41 50.69
CA SER A 318 78.84 3.76 51.21
C SER A 318 79.45 2.62 51.99
N ILE A 319 80.76 2.51 51.86
CA ILE A 319 81.59 1.51 52.56
C ILE A 319 82.71 2.22 53.29
N ARG A 320 83.22 1.60 54.35
CA ARG A 320 84.38 2.08 55.10
C ARG A 320 85.46 1.01 55.18
N ASN A 321 86.71 1.46 55.17
CA ASN A 321 87.93 0.66 55.26
C ASN A 321 88.09 -0.39 54.14
N PRO A 322 87.85 -0.07 52.85
CA PRO A 322 88.04 -1.03 51.77
C PRO A 322 89.51 -1.36 51.51
N LYS A 323 89.75 -2.58 51.01
CA LYS A 323 91.04 -2.99 50.46
C LYS A 323 90.99 -2.86 48.93
N ASN A 324 92.01 -2.23 48.35
CA ASN A 324 92.10 -2.07 46.90
C ASN A 324 92.04 -3.43 46.20
N THR A 325 91.33 -3.47 45.07
CA THR A 325 91.13 -4.62 44.17
C THR A 325 90.55 -5.88 44.81
N THR A 326 90.08 -5.80 46.07
CA THR A 326 89.41 -6.89 46.77
C THR A 326 87.90 -6.74 46.61
N ILE A 327 87.23 -7.82 46.16
CA ILE A 327 85.77 -7.84 46.00
C ILE A 327 85.12 -7.73 47.39
N PHE A 328 84.39 -6.63 47.63
CA PHE A 328 83.67 -6.41 48.88
C PHE A 328 82.19 -6.76 48.78
N ALA A 329 81.63 -6.88 47.57
CA ALA A 329 80.25 -7.31 47.34
C ALA A 329 80.11 -7.96 45.96
N THR A 330 79.03 -8.71 45.74
CA THR A 330 78.72 -9.31 44.44
C THR A 330 77.25 -9.11 44.13
N LEU A 331 76.96 -8.54 42.96
CA LEU A 331 75.61 -8.37 42.46
C LEU A 331 75.00 -9.73 42.05
N PRO A 332 73.68 -9.94 42.25
CA PRO A 332 73.02 -11.14 41.77
C PRO A 332 73.01 -11.25 40.24
N GLU A 333 72.80 -12.46 39.75
CA GLU A 333 72.57 -12.71 38.32
C GLU A 333 71.40 -11.86 37.78
N GLY A 334 71.54 -11.34 36.56
CA GLY A 334 70.59 -10.39 35.98
C GLY A 334 70.77 -8.93 36.42
N PHE A 335 71.81 -8.63 37.20
CA PHE A 335 72.28 -7.27 37.53
C PHE A 335 73.74 -7.01 37.10
N HIS A 336 74.36 -7.96 36.41
CA HIS A 336 75.76 -7.87 36.00
C HIS A 336 75.91 -6.95 34.79
N PRO A 337 76.92 -6.06 34.77
CA PRO A 337 77.20 -5.27 33.57
C PRO A 337 77.69 -6.19 32.42
N PRO A 338 77.50 -5.79 31.15
CA PRO A 338 77.93 -6.59 30.00
C PRO A 338 79.45 -6.76 29.89
N GLN A 339 80.21 -5.89 30.55
CA GLN A 339 81.67 -5.89 30.68
C GLN A 339 82.07 -5.25 32.01
N ASP A 340 83.35 -5.27 32.37
CA ASP A 340 83.84 -4.52 33.53
C ASP A 340 83.62 -3.01 33.29
N VAL A 341 83.00 -2.33 34.25
CA VAL A 341 82.74 -0.88 34.19
C VAL A 341 83.25 -0.22 35.46
N ALA A 342 84.15 0.76 35.27
CA ALA A 342 84.68 1.58 36.35
C ALA A 342 83.93 2.92 36.44
N PHE A 343 83.66 3.35 37.67
CA PHE A 343 82.98 4.59 38.02
C PHE A 343 83.87 5.40 38.95
N PRO A 344 83.80 6.75 38.92
CA PRO A 344 84.49 7.56 39.92
C PRO A 344 83.90 7.29 41.32
N VAL A 345 84.77 7.20 42.33
CA VAL A 345 84.37 7.08 43.73
C VAL A 345 84.71 8.35 44.50
N VAL A 346 83.81 8.80 45.38
CA VAL A 346 84.10 9.90 46.30
C VAL A 346 84.75 9.32 47.54
N VAL A 347 86.01 9.68 47.79
CA VAL A 347 86.80 9.21 48.93
C VAL A 347 86.86 10.30 50.01
N VAL A 348 86.41 9.99 51.22
CA VAL A 348 86.40 10.95 52.35
C VAL A 348 87.55 10.63 53.30
N THR A 349 88.75 11.10 52.97
CA THR A 349 89.98 10.96 53.81
C THR A 349 90.99 12.10 53.67
N GLY A 350 90.66 13.19 52.98
CA GLY A 350 91.63 14.27 52.71
C GLY A 350 92.74 13.89 51.71
N SER A 351 92.61 12.75 51.01
CA SER A 351 93.52 12.32 49.92
C SER A 351 93.18 13.01 48.59
N THR A 352 94.21 13.30 47.78
CA THR A 352 94.09 13.87 46.43
C THR A 352 94.08 12.81 45.30
N THR A 353 94.20 11.52 45.64
CA THR A 353 94.21 10.44 44.65
C THR A 353 92.79 10.10 44.18
N ALA A 354 92.58 10.09 42.86
CA ALA A 354 91.32 9.63 42.29
C ALA A 354 91.20 8.11 42.45
N GLY A 355 90.24 7.65 43.24
CA GLY A 355 89.87 6.24 43.29
C GLY A 355 88.89 5.87 42.17
N GLU A 356 88.77 4.57 41.92
CA GLU A 356 87.72 4.00 41.07
C GLU A 356 86.88 2.99 41.86
N PHE A 357 85.60 2.89 41.49
CA PHE A 357 84.67 1.85 41.89
C PHE A 357 84.31 1.02 40.67
N THR A 358 84.69 -0.24 40.65
CA THR A 358 84.54 -1.11 39.49
C THR A 358 83.50 -2.19 39.75
N ASN A 359 82.54 -2.30 38.84
CA ASN A 359 81.61 -3.41 38.73
C ASN A 359 82.11 -4.35 37.63
N GLN A 360 82.52 -5.55 38.01
CA GLN A 360 82.99 -6.56 37.07
C GLN A 360 81.82 -7.19 36.31
N LYS A 361 82.10 -7.72 35.11
CA LYS A 361 81.16 -8.53 34.33
C LYS A 361 80.60 -9.71 35.12
N GLY A 362 81.38 -10.29 36.04
CA GLY A 362 80.93 -11.35 36.95
C GLY A 362 80.09 -10.87 38.14
N GLY A 363 79.73 -9.58 38.17
CA GLY A 363 78.99 -8.94 39.25
C GLY A 363 79.82 -8.57 40.47
N GLY A 364 81.14 -8.81 40.50
CA GLY A 364 82.02 -8.44 41.60
C GLY A 364 82.23 -6.93 41.72
N LEU A 365 82.24 -6.42 42.96
CA LEU A 365 82.37 -5.00 43.27
C LEU A 365 83.66 -4.78 44.05
N PHE A 366 84.56 -3.96 43.52
CA PHE A 366 85.77 -3.54 44.22
C PHE A 366 86.02 -2.05 44.04
N VAL A 367 86.83 -1.48 44.93
CA VAL A 367 87.42 -0.15 44.73
C VAL A 367 88.92 -0.29 44.52
N ASN A 368 89.51 0.66 43.82
CA ASN A 368 90.93 0.72 43.58
C ASN A 368 91.43 2.18 43.66
N GLY A 369 92.70 2.39 43.98
CA GLY A 369 93.25 3.73 44.21
C GLY A 369 92.77 4.44 45.48
N VAL A 370 92.21 3.72 46.45
CA VAL A 370 91.66 4.26 47.70
C VAL A 370 92.66 4.11 48.86
N PRO A 371 92.90 5.14 49.69
CA PRO A 371 93.78 5.06 50.86
C PRO A 371 93.19 4.21 52.00
N ALA A 372 94.06 3.73 52.89
CA ALA A 372 93.64 2.98 54.08
C ALA A 372 92.71 3.82 54.97
N ASN A 373 91.81 3.14 55.68
CA ASN A 373 90.81 3.72 56.57
C ASN A 373 89.79 4.67 55.93
N ALA A 374 89.61 4.58 54.60
CA ALA A 374 88.73 5.48 53.88
C ALA A 374 87.25 5.14 53.97
N THR A 375 86.42 6.19 53.94
CA THR A 375 85.01 6.07 53.61
C THR A 375 84.81 6.40 52.13
N CYS A 376 84.17 5.51 51.39
CA CYS A 376 83.88 5.65 49.96
C CYS A 376 82.38 5.79 49.72
N HIS A 377 81.96 6.82 48.99
CA HIS A 377 80.60 6.95 48.48
C HIS A 377 80.54 6.44 47.05
N LEU A 378 79.71 5.43 46.84
CA LEU A 378 79.62 4.66 45.60
C LEU A 378 78.28 4.95 44.94
N VAL A 379 78.32 5.34 43.67
CA VAL A 379 77.15 5.39 42.80
C VAL A 379 77.57 4.87 41.43
N ALA A 380 76.84 3.88 40.92
CA ALA A 380 77.04 3.35 39.57
C ALA A 380 75.68 3.14 38.91
N SER A 381 75.56 3.52 37.65
CA SER A 381 74.39 3.25 36.81
C SER A 381 74.84 2.70 35.46
N TYR A 382 74.28 1.57 35.06
CA TYR A 382 74.61 0.90 33.80
C TYR A 382 73.43 0.04 33.34
N VAL A 383 73.39 -0.24 32.03
CA VAL A 383 72.34 -1.06 31.40
C VAL A 383 72.76 -2.52 31.44
N VAL A 384 71.80 -3.41 31.69
CA VAL A 384 71.96 -4.87 31.68
C VAL A 384 71.04 -5.54 30.69
#